data_AF-A0A960ZUY1-F1
#
_entry.id   AF-A0A960ZUY1-F1
#
_cell.length_a   1.000
_cell.length_b   1.000
_cell.length_c   1.000
_cell.angle_alpha   90.00
_cell.angle_beta   90.00
_cell.angle_gamma   90.00
#
_symmetry.space_group_name_H-M   'P 1'
#
loop_
_entity.id
_entity.type
_entity.pdbx_description
1 polymer ?
#
loop_
_entity_poly.entity_id
_entity_poly.type
_entity_poly.pdbx_seq_one_letter_code
_entity_poly.pdbx_strand_id
1 'polypeptide(L)'
;AWFVPAVADQCRVPVDGALVVNRTRDGGQTWQTLRSGLPQQHAYDLMYRHALDVDATGDRLAMGSTTGALWISEDQGDRFELINGHLPPIYAVRFGGG
;
A
#
# COMPACT_ATOMS: atom_id res chain seq x y z
N ALA A 1 18.44 15.68 8.27
CA ALA A 1 18.96 16.25 7.00
C ALA A 1 18.30 15.50 5.85
N TRP A 2 17.91 16.19 4.77
CA TRP A 2 17.16 15.59 3.67
C TRP A 2 17.91 15.77 2.35
N PHE A 3 17.98 14.69 1.56
CA PHE A 3 18.62 14.65 0.24
C PHE A 3 17.73 13.87 -0.72
N VAL A 4 17.57 14.34 -1.95
CA VAL A 4 16.81 13.67 -3.02
C VAL A 4 17.66 13.70 -4.30
N PRO A 5 18.43 12.64 -4.59
CA PRO A 5 18.97 12.43 -5.92
C PRO A 5 17.90 11.73 -6.78
N ALA A 6 17.69 12.21 -8.00
CA ALA A 6 16.87 11.56 -9.01
C ALA A 6 17.79 11.03 -10.12
N VAL A 7 17.82 9.71 -10.31
CA VAL A 7 18.29 9.08 -11.54
C VAL A 7 17.28 7.98 -11.91
N ALA A 8 16.70 8.14 -13.09
CA ALA A 8 15.82 7.22 -13.82
C ALA A 8 14.34 7.10 -13.38
N ASP A 9 13.47 7.78 -14.14
CA ASP A 9 12.03 7.51 -14.23
C ASP A 9 11.80 6.29 -15.16
N GLN A 10 10.68 5.59 -14.92
CA GLN A 10 9.99 4.65 -15.82
C GLN A 10 10.32 3.16 -15.76
N CYS A 11 10.14 2.57 -14.59
CA CYS A 11 9.23 1.42 -14.50
C CYS A 11 8.48 1.48 -13.16
N ARG A 12 7.25 2.01 -13.20
CA ARG A 12 6.32 1.97 -12.05
C ARG A 12 5.39 0.78 -12.24
N VAL A 13 5.94 -0.43 -12.29
CA VAL A 13 5.15 -1.66 -12.28
C VAL A 13 5.61 -2.45 -11.05
N PRO A 14 4.70 -3.02 -10.25
CA PRO A 14 5.08 -3.95 -9.20
C PRO A 14 6.00 -5.04 -9.73
N VAL A 15 7.04 -5.41 -8.97
CA VAL A 15 7.98 -6.47 -9.35
C VAL A 15 7.18 -7.75 -9.62
N ASP A 16 7.46 -8.42 -10.74
CA ASP A 16 6.75 -9.60 -11.24
C ASP A 16 5.24 -9.40 -11.50
N GLY A 17 4.75 -8.16 -11.54
CA GLY A 17 3.32 -7.87 -11.61
C GLY A 17 2.57 -8.32 -10.35
N ALA A 18 3.25 -8.32 -9.20
CA ALA A 18 2.69 -8.69 -7.91
C ALA A 18 2.68 -7.49 -6.96
N LEU A 19 1.51 -7.15 -6.42
CA LEU A 19 1.39 -6.12 -5.39
C LEU A 19 1.86 -6.69 -4.04
N VAL A 20 2.76 -5.96 -3.38
CA VAL A 20 3.32 -6.32 -2.09
C VAL A 20 3.38 -5.11 -1.17
N VAL A 21 3.33 -5.36 0.14
CA VAL A 21 3.59 -4.35 1.17
C VAL A 21 4.80 -4.79 1.98
N ASN A 22 5.75 -3.90 2.25
CA ASN A 22 6.90 -4.21 3.10
C ASN A 22 6.71 -3.57 4.47
N ARG A 23 6.83 -4.38 5.52
CA ARG A 23 6.72 -3.94 6.92
C ARG A 23 8.05 -4.12 7.61
N THR A 24 8.39 -3.18 8.48
CA THR A 24 9.44 -3.31 9.47
C THR A 24 8.86 -3.16 10.87
N ARG A 25 9.45 -3.84 11.86
CA ARG A 25 9.10 -3.74 13.29
C ARG A 25 10.28 -3.26 14.15
N ASP A 26 11.43 -3.00 13.53
CA ASP A 26 12.70 -2.70 14.22
C ASP A 26 13.38 -1.44 13.66
N GLY A 27 12.58 -0.53 13.10
CA GLY A 27 13.07 0.74 12.56
C GLY A 27 13.79 0.61 11.21
N GLY A 28 13.50 -0.45 10.44
CA GLY A 28 14.03 -0.67 9.09
C GLY A 28 15.29 -1.53 9.04
N GLN A 29 15.67 -2.18 10.14
CA GLN A 29 16.80 -3.11 10.16
C GLN A 29 16.43 -4.41 9.45
N THR A 30 15.21 -4.90 9.67
CA THR A 30 14.62 -6.03 8.96
C THR A 30 13.28 -5.66 8.35
N TRP A 31 12.97 -6.35 7.24
CA TRP A 31 11.77 -6.14 6.45
C TRP A 31 11.09 -7.47 6.16
N GLN A 32 9.76 -7.47 6.25
CA GLN A 32 8.90 -8.58 5.89
C GLN A 32 8.02 -8.18 4.71
N THR A 33 8.05 -8.98 3.65
CA THR A 33 7.18 -8.81 2.48
C THR A 33 5.83 -9.48 2.73
N LEU A 34 4.78 -8.67 2.71
CA LEU A 34 3.39 -9.06 2.96
C LEU A 34 2.64 -9.10 1.61
N ARG A 35 1.91 -10.20 1.39
CA ARG A 35 1.30 -10.54 0.09
C ARG A 35 -0.11 -11.10 0.20
N SER A 36 -0.52 -11.53 1.39
CA SER A 36 -1.77 -12.24 1.60
C SER A 36 -2.96 -11.34 1.26
N GLY A 37 -3.83 -11.80 0.36
CA GLY A 37 -5.00 -11.07 -0.10
C GLY A 37 -4.74 -9.95 -1.13
N LEU A 38 -3.48 -9.75 -1.55
CA LEU A 38 -3.12 -8.82 -2.62
C LEU A 38 -2.95 -9.55 -3.96
N PRO A 39 -3.24 -8.91 -5.10
CA PRO A 39 -3.04 -9.51 -6.42
C PRO A 39 -1.56 -9.83 -6.65
N GLN A 40 -1.26 -11.09 -6.95
CA GLN A 40 0.12 -11.58 -7.15
C GLN A 40 0.51 -11.75 -8.62
N GLN A 41 -0.41 -11.42 -9.54
CA GLN A 41 -0.20 -11.48 -10.98
C GLN A 41 -0.97 -10.34 -11.62
N HIS A 42 -0.44 -9.80 -12.71
CA HIS A 42 -1.08 -8.72 -13.48
C HIS A 42 -1.49 -7.50 -12.62
N ALA A 43 -0.80 -7.27 -11.51
CA ALA A 43 -0.99 -6.10 -10.67
C ALA A 43 -0.26 -4.91 -11.30
N TYR A 44 -1.02 -3.91 -11.73
CA TYR A 44 -0.50 -2.65 -12.29
C TYR A 44 -0.93 -1.45 -11.43
N ASP A 45 -1.45 -1.72 -10.23
CA ASP A 45 -1.85 -0.73 -9.27
C ASP A 45 -0.65 0.06 -8.73
N LEU A 46 -0.81 1.38 -8.72
CA LEU A 46 0.11 2.30 -8.07
C LEU A 46 -0.59 2.97 -6.90
N MET A 47 0.16 3.23 -5.84
CA MET A 47 -0.34 3.96 -4.67
C MET A 47 0.23 5.37 -4.68
N TYR A 48 -0.62 6.39 -4.53
CA TYR A 48 -0.15 7.75 -4.28
C TYR A 48 0.38 7.89 -2.84
N ARG A 49 1.21 8.90 -2.60
CA ARG A 49 1.84 9.16 -1.29
C ARG A 49 0.84 9.24 -0.12
N HIS A 50 -0.37 9.76 -0.36
CA HIS A 50 -1.39 9.90 0.68
C HIS A 50 -2.48 8.82 0.60
N ALA A 51 -2.34 7.85 -0.30
CA ALA A 51 -3.32 6.78 -0.49
C ALA A 51 -3.01 5.55 0.39
N LEU A 52 -2.28 5.75 1.49
CA LEU A 52 -2.12 4.79 2.58
C LEU A 52 -2.33 5.54 3.89
N ASP A 53 -3.11 4.95 4.79
CA ASP A 53 -3.27 5.44 6.16
C ASP A 53 -3.29 4.26 7.13
N VAL A 54 -2.83 4.52 8.35
CA VAL A 54 -2.86 3.57 9.47
C VAL A 54 -3.68 4.23 10.56
N ASP A 55 -4.58 3.45 11.17
CA ASP A 55 -5.41 3.99 12.23
C ASP A 55 -4.60 4.27 13.51
N ALA A 56 -5.24 4.92 14.49
CA ALA A 56 -4.57 5.34 15.72
C ALA A 56 -4.07 4.16 16.59
N THR A 57 -4.62 2.96 16.40
CA THR A 57 -4.19 1.75 17.13
C THR A 57 -2.94 1.13 16.52
N GLY A 58 -2.70 1.38 15.23
CA GLY A 58 -1.67 0.71 14.46
C GLY A 58 -2.10 -0.63 13.88
N ASP A 59 -3.29 -1.13 14.23
CA ASP A 59 -3.77 -2.46 13.83
C ASP A 59 -4.43 -2.45 12.45
N ARG A 60 -5.04 -1.32 12.07
CA ARG A 60 -5.73 -1.21 10.77
C ARG A 60 -4.95 -0.35 9.79
N LEU A 61 -4.87 -0.84 8.55
CA LEU A 61 -4.20 -0.17 7.46
C LEU A 61 -5.11 -0.16 6.22
N ALA A 62 -5.30 1.00 5.62
CA ALA A 62 -6.06 1.16 4.38
C ALA A 62 -5.12 1.61 3.25
N MET A 63 -5.34 1.09 2.04
CA MET A 63 -4.58 1.47 0.85
C MET A 63 -5.52 1.66 -0.34
N GLY A 64 -5.35 2.76 -1.08
CA GLY A 64 -6.07 3.05 -2.31
C GLY A 64 -5.14 3.17 -3.51
N SER A 65 -5.54 2.61 -4.65
CA SER A 65 -4.75 2.70 -5.89
C SER A 65 -5.24 3.78 -6.85
N THR A 66 -4.37 4.10 -7.80
CA THR A 66 -4.66 4.96 -8.95
C THR A 66 -5.70 4.37 -9.90
N THR A 67 -5.98 3.06 -9.84
CA THR A 67 -6.98 2.39 -10.68
C THR A 67 -8.34 2.24 -10.00
N GLY A 68 -8.46 2.64 -8.73
CA GLY A 68 -9.72 2.62 -7.99
C GLY A 68 -9.92 1.44 -7.06
N ALA A 69 -8.86 0.67 -6.79
CA ALA A 69 -8.93 -0.43 -5.84
C ALA A 69 -8.60 0.05 -4.41
N LEU A 70 -9.44 -0.33 -3.45
CA LEU A 70 -9.33 -0.03 -2.03
C LEU A 70 -9.19 -1.34 -1.26
N TRP A 71 -8.09 -1.46 -0.52
CA TRP A 71 -7.84 -2.57 0.39
C TRP A 71 -7.80 -2.11 1.84
N ILE A 72 -8.19 -3.00 2.74
CA ILE A 72 -8.00 -2.85 4.18
C ILE A 72 -7.27 -4.08 4.74
N SER A 73 -6.48 -3.88 5.77
CA SER A 73 -6.02 -4.92 6.67
C SER A 73 -6.45 -4.54 8.08
N GLU A 74 -6.88 -5.52 8.86
CA GLU A 74 -7.22 -5.37 10.29
C GLU A 74 -6.22 -6.07 11.23
N ASP A 75 -5.12 -6.57 10.65
CA ASP A 75 -4.11 -7.39 11.33
C ASP A 75 -2.68 -6.89 11.02
N GLN A 76 -2.50 -5.57 11.04
CA GLN A 76 -1.19 -4.92 10.84
C GLN A 76 -0.51 -5.28 9.49
N GLY A 77 -1.30 -5.59 8.47
CA GLY A 77 -0.86 -5.96 7.13
C GLY A 77 -0.61 -7.46 6.92
N ASP A 78 -0.86 -8.34 7.90
CA ASP A 78 -0.67 -9.78 7.71
C ASP A 78 -1.61 -10.35 6.64
N ARG A 79 -2.83 -9.80 6.51
CA ARG A 79 -3.77 -10.06 5.41
C ARG A 79 -4.51 -8.79 4.97
N PHE A 80 -4.68 -8.67 3.66
CA PHE A 80 -5.48 -7.62 3.02
C PHE A 80 -6.80 -8.16 2.48
N GLU A 81 -7.82 -7.31 2.48
CA GLU A 81 -9.12 -7.55 1.87
C GLU A 81 -9.44 -6.44 0.89
N LEU A 82 -9.90 -6.80 -0.30
CA LEU A 82 -10.38 -5.84 -1.29
C LEU A 82 -11.80 -5.40 -0.93
N ILE A 83 -11.97 -4.13 -0.59
CA ILE A 83 -13.27 -3.53 -0.25
C ILE A 83 -14.02 -3.09 -1.51
N ASN A 84 -13.32 -2.51 -2.48
CA ASN A 84 -13.89 -2.12 -3.77
C ASN A 84 -12.78 -2.05 -4.82
N GLY A 85 -13.05 -2.50 -6.06
CA GLY A 85 -12.08 -2.49 -7.17
C GLY A 85 -12.39 -1.49 -8.29
N HIS A 86 -13.41 -0.64 -8.13
CA HIS A 86 -14.02 0.12 -9.23
C HIS A 86 -14.34 1.57 -8.86
N LEU A 87 -13.63 2.14 -7.89
CA LEU A 87 -13.74 3.56 -7.59
C LEU A 87 -13.02 4.39 -8.67
N PRO A 88 -13.25 5.72 -8.72
CA PRO A 88 -12.32 6.63 -9.37
C PRO A 88 -10.92 6.53 -8.72
N PRO A 89 -9.86 7.06 -9.38
CA PRO A 89 -8.51 7.09 -8.80
C PRO A 89 -8.49 7.64 -7.37
N ILE A 90 -7.92 6.88 -6.44
CA ILE A 90 -7.93 7.22 -5.02
C ILE A 90 -6.69 8.04 -4.68
N TYR A 91 -6.88 9.36 -4.52
CA TYR A 91 -5.77 10.28 -4.20
C TYR A 91 -5.33 10.25 -2.75
N ALA A 92 -6.28 10.01 -1.84
CA ALA A 92 -6.02 9.92 -0.42
C ALA A 92 -7.01 8.97 0.25
N VAL A 93 -6.55 8.28 1.28
CA VAL A 93 -7.39 7.55 2.23
C VAL A 93 -7.10 8.10 3.62
N ARG A 94 -8.12 8.12 4.48
CA ARG A 94 -7.97 8.44 5.90
C ARG A 94 -8.97 7.66 6.72
N PHE A 95 -8.52 7.14 7.86
CA PHE A 95 -9.45 6.73 8.90
C PHE A 95 -10.06 7.98 9.55
N GLY A 96 -11.39 8.05 9.57
CA GLY A 96 -12.09 9.09 10.31
C GLY A 96 -11.84 8.92 11.81
N GLY A 97 -11.50 10.02 12.50
CA GLY A 97 -11.46 10.04 13.96
C GLY A 97 -12.86 9.81 14.52
N GLY A 98 -12.97 8.93 15.51
CA GLY A 98 -14.14 8.83 16.37
C GLY A 98 -14.14 9.92 17.44
#